data_AF-A0A4Y6IF84-F1
#
_entry.id   AF-A0A4Y6IF84-F1
#
_cell.length_a   1.000
_cell.length_b   1.000
_cell.length_c   1.000
_cell.angle_alpha   90.00
_cell.angle_beta   90.00
_cell.angle_gamma   90.00
#
_symmetry.space_group_name_H-M   'P 1'
#
loop_
_entity.id
_entity.type
_entity.pdbx_description
1 polymer ?
#
loop_
_entity_poly.entity_id
_entity_poly.type
_entity_poly.pdbx_seq_one_letter_code
_entity_poly.pdbx_strand_id
1 'polypeptide(L)'
;MRLSQYIALCGEHSRRQACRLIEAGRVSLNGKSACHTDIVEYCHGDDVFLQVEIDGSPICPIANYSYWIYHKPVGIDCRLLPHDPSSIIHQLDLPTRVYPAGRLDKDSRGLLLLTNDGHLTQHLLHPDFGHYKDYLVTVTPAINQAFIDAMARGVSYQEVTTLPCECAKLSANQFSIRLTQGLNRQIRRMCQALGFKVIDLQRIGMMTLSLDRLDENNKRPLEAAEIKALYHACGLKLT
;
A
#
# COMPACT_ATOMS: atom_id res chain seq x y z
N MET A 1 -16.18 -7.11 15.03
CA MET A 1 -15.00 -6.28 14.70
C MET A 1 -14.97 -5.02 15.59
N ARG A 2 -13.83 -4.35 15.77
CA ARG A 2 -13.79 -3.08 16.54
C ARG A 2 -14.61 -2.00 15.82
N LEU A 3 -15.31 -1.13 16.55
CA LEU A 3 -16.11 -0.04 15.96
C LEU A 3 -15.30 0.87 15.03
N SER A 4 -14.07 1.24 15.42
CA SER A 4 -13.19 2.05 14.56
C SER A 4 -12.83 1.38 13.23
N GLN A 5 -12.81 0.05 13.20
CA GLN A 5 -12.61 -0.73 11.96
C GLN A 5 -13.89 -0.75 11.13
N TYR A 6 -15.05 -0.92 11.77
CA TYR A 6 -16.35 -0.87 11.10
C TYR A 6 -16.58 0.46 10.39
N ILE A 7 -16.42 1.59 11.10
CA ILE A 7 -16.54 2.94 10.52
C ILE A 7 -15.58 3.15 9.34
N ALA A 8 -14.39 2.57 9.39
CA ALA A 8 -13.43 2.66 8.29
C ALA A 8 -13.87 1.86 7.05
N LEU A 9 -14.54 0.72 7.25
CA LEU A 9 -15.10 -0.12 6.18
C LEU A 9 -16.34 0.51 5.52
N CYS A 10 -17.11 1.32 6.25
CA CYS A 10 -18.20 2.14 5.69
C CYS A 10 -17.69 3.21 4.70
N GLY A 11 -16.39 3.52 4.72
CA GLY A 11 -15.76 4.36 3.70
C GLY A 11 -15.84 5.87 3.95
N GLU A 12 -16.41 6.34 5.06
CA GLU A 12 -16.49 7.79 5.35
C GLU A 12 -15.22 8.34 6.00
N HIS A 13 -14.58 7.54 6.86
CA HIS A 13 -13.43 7.96 7.64
C HIS A 13 -12.28 6.94 7.61
N SER A 14 -11.06 7.39 7.90
CA SER A 14 -9.97 6.45 8.19
C SER A 14 -10.15 5.85 9.58
N ARG A 15 -9.59 4.66 9.85
CA ARG A 15 -9.61 4.06 11.20
C ARG A 15 -9.09 5.00 12.28
N ARG A 16 -8.02 5.76 12.00
CA ARG A 16 -7.48 6.76 12.94
C ARG A 16 -8.45 7.91 13.18
N GLN A 17 -9.12 8.37 12.13
CA GLN A 17 -10.13 9.42 12.25
C GLN A 17 -11.34 8.91 13.02
N ALA A 18 -11.79 7.67 12.77
CA ALA A 18 -12.83 7.02 13.54
C ALA A 18 -12.47 6.94 15.03
N CYS A 19 -11.24 6.56 15.38
CA CYS A 19 -10.78 6.61 16.77
C CYS A 19 -10.92 8.00 17.38
N ARG A 20 -10.46 9.06 16.69
CA ARG A 20 -10.57 10.44 17.20
C ARG A 20 -12.03 10.88 17.40
N LEU A 21 -12.92 10.47 16.51
CA LEU A 21 -14.35 10.79 16.64
C LEU A 21 -14.97 10.07 17.86
N ILE A 22 -14.58 8.81 18.10
CA ILE A 22 -14.98 8.06 19.30
C ILE A 22 -14.45 8.74 20.57
N GLU A 23 -13.16 9.08 20.59
CA GLU A 23 -12.48 9.82 21.68
C GLU A 23 -13.19 11.15 21.98
N ALA A 24 -13.67 11.83 20.95
CA ALA A 24 -14.38 13.10 21.07
C ALA A 24 -15.87 12.97 21.44
N GLY A 25 -16.37 11.75 21.67
CA GLY A 25 -17.79 11.51 22.00
C GLY A 25 -18.75 11.81 20.85
N ARG A 26 -18.25 11.86 19.60
CA ARG A 26 -19.05 12.18 18.40
C ARG A 26 -19.67 10.97 17.74
N VAL A 27 -19.41 9.77 18.26
CA VAL A 27 -19.91 8.51 17.72
C VAL A 27 -20.90 7.91 18.70
N SER A 28 -22.09 7.56 18.23
CA SER A 28 -23.06 6.77 18.98
C SER A 28 -23.17 5.36 18.39
N LEU A 29 -23.43 4.39 19.26
CA LEU A 29 -23.78 3.02 18.91
C LEU A 29 -25.09 2.69 19.62
N ASN A 30 -26.16 2.47 18.85
CA ASN A 30 -27.52 2.26 19.35
C ASN A 30 -27.98 3.39 20.30
N GLY A 31 -27.72 4.64 19.90
CA GLY A 31 -28.10 5.84 20.66
C GLY A 31 -27.29 6.12 21.93
N LYS A 32 -26.27 5.30 22.25
CA LYS A 32 -25.36 5.52 23.38
C LYS A 32 -23.99 5.98 22.89
N SER A 33 -23.33 6.86 23.63
CA SER A 33 -21.96 7.28 23.32
C SER A 33 -21.05 6.05 23.23
N ALA A 34 -20.35 5.92 22.12
CA ALA A 34 -19.45 4.81 21.88
C ALA A 34 -18.07 5.02 22.53
N CYS A 35 -17.33 3.93 22.71
CA CYS A 35 -15.97 3.90 23.22
C CYS A 35 -15.07 2.96 22.39
N HIS A 36 -13.75 3.04 22.58
CA HIS A 36 -12.80 2.26 21.76
C HIS A 36 -12.90 0.75 21.95
N THR A 37 -13.46 0.30 23.07
CA THR A 37 -13.65 -1.11 23.36
C THR A 37 -14.88 -1.70 22.68
N ASP A 38 -15.75 -0.87 22.11
CA ASP A 38 -16.97 -1.36 21.47
C ASP A 38 -16.68 -2.25 20.26
N ILE A 39 -17.51 -3.27 20.14
CA ILE A 39 -17.44 -4.30 19.10
C ILE A 39 -18.76 -4.26 18.33
N VAL A 40 -18.65 -4.22 17.02
CA VAL A 40 -19.76 -4.37 16.08
C VAL A 40 -19.78 -5.82 15.64
N GLU A 41 -20.86 -6.53 15.94
CA GLU A 41 -21.17 -7.82 15.35
C GLU A 41 -21.80 -7.57 13.98
N TYR A 42 -21.13 -8.06 12.94
CA TYR A 42 -21.61 -7.92 11.57
C TYR A 42 -21.62 -9.31 10.96
N CYS A 43 -22.83 -9.83 10.74
CA CYS A 43 -23.06 -11.04 9.96
C CYS A 43 -23.36 -10.60 8.52
N HIS A 44 -22.59 -11.11 7.56
CA HIS A 44 -22.85 -10.86 6.15
C HIS A 44 -24.24 -11.42 5.80
N GLY A 45 -25.20 -10.53 5.49
CA GLY A 45 -26.55 -10.92 5.06
C GLY A 45 -27.62 -10.95 6.14
N ASP A 46 -27.30 -10.67 7.40
CA ASP A 46 -28.32 -10.39 8.43
C ASP A 46 -28.45 -8.88 8.62
N ASP A 47 -29.67 -8.38 8.50
CA ASP A 47 -30.13 -7.01 8.81
C ASP A 47 -30.01 -6.69 10.31
N VAL A 48 -28.85 -6.93 10.92
CA VAL A 48 -28.56 -6.41 12.26
C VAL A 48 -28.21 -4.94 12.09
N PHE A 49 -29.25 -4.11 12.11
CA PHE A 49 -29.18 -2.65 12.15
C PHE A 49 -28.57 -2.18 13.48
N LEU A 50 -27.26 -2.35 13.65
CA LEU A 50 -26.53 -1.54 14.62
C LEU A 50 -26.53 -0.11 14.09
N GLN A 51 -27.29 0.77 14.74
CA GLN A 51 -27.31 2.19 14.40
C GLN A 51 -26.01 2.81 14.90
N VAL A 52 -25.01 2.82 14.03
CA VAL A 52 -23.81 3.64 14.23
C VAL A 52 -24.10 5.00 13.63
N GLU A 53 -23.98 6.03 14.45
CA GLU A 53 -24.14 7.41 14.01
C GLU A 53 -22.89 8.23 14.33
N ILE A 54 -22.61 9.20 13.49
CA ILE A 54 -21.59 10.22 13.71
C ILE A 54 -22.31 11.56 13.73
N ASP A 55 -22.19 12.29 14.83
CA ASP A 55 -22.91 13.55 15.07
C ASP A 55 -24.44 13.44 14.86
N GLY A 56 -25.01 12.29 15.25
CA GLY A 56 -26.45 12.01 15.13
C GLY A 56 -26.92 11.68 13.71
N SER A 57 -26.01 11.52 12.75
CA SER A 57 -26.33 11.04 11.40
C SER A 57 -25.90 9.59 11.23
N PRO A 58 -26.77 8.68 10.73
CA PRO A 58 -26.40 7.30 10.49
C PRO A 58 -25.32 7.21 9.41
N ILE A 59 -24.34 6.33 9.60
CA ILE A 59 -23.28 6.11 8.61
C ILE A 59 -23.73 5.15 7.50
N CYS A 60 -23.08 5.23 6.35
CA CYS A 60 -23.32 4.32 5.23
C CYS A 60 -23.03 2.85 5.60
N PRO A 61 -23.64 1.87 4.91
CA PRO A 61 -23.23 0.48 4.99
C PRO A 61 -21.76 0.27 4.59
N ILE A 62 -21.21 -0.90 4.93
CA ILE A 62 -19.86 -1.29 4.51
C ILE A 62 -19.74 -1.16 2.98
N ALA A 63 -18.73 -0.43 2.53
CA ALA A 63 -18.45 -0.27 1.12
C ALA A 63 -17.92 -1.58 0.52
N ASN A 64 -18.34 -1.89 -0.71
CA ASN A 64 -17.75 -3.00 -1.47
C ASN A 64 -16.24 -2.82 -1.59
N TYR A 65 -15.50 -3.94 -1.59
CA TYR A 65 -14.06 -3.87 -1.82
C TYR A 65 -13.76 -3.39 -3.24
N SER A 66 -12.79 -2.50 -3.35
CA SER A 66 -12.32 -1.93 -4.60
C SER A 66 -10.81 -2.12 -4.69
N TYR A 67 -10.32 -2.50 -5.86
CA TYR A 67 -8.91 -2.79 -6.10
C TYR A 67 -8.48 -2.15 -7.41
N TRP A 68 -7.45 -1.33 -7.36
CA TRP A 68 -6.90 -0.65 -8.53
C TRP A 68 -5.38 -0.74 -8.56
N ILE A 69 -4.82 -0.89 -9.76
CA ILE A 69 -3.42 -0.60 -10.00
C ILE A 69 -3.33 0.84 -10.47
N TYR A 70 -2.49 1.62 -9.80
CA TYR A 70 -2.08 2.95 -10.22
C TYR A 70 -0.62 2.91 -10.67
N HIS A 71 -0.35 3.33 -11.90
CA HIS A 71 1.01 3.65 -12.32
C HIS A 71 1.36 5.04 -11.76
N LYS A 72 1.82 5.07 -10.51
CA LYS A 72 2.18 6.31 -9.82
C LYS A 72 3.36 6.98 -10.55
N PRO A 73 3.25 8.25 -10.98
CA PRO A 73 4.35 9.03 -11.52
C PRO A 73 5.31 9.51 -10.42
N VAL A 74 6.48 10.00 -10.84
CA VAL A 74 7.36 10.82 -9.99
C VAL A 74 6.63 12.12 -9.60
N GLY A 75 6.90 12.62 -8.39
CA GLY A 75 6.36 13.88 -7.90
C GLY A 75 5.12 13.75 -7.03
N ILE A 76 4.47 12.59 -7.00
CA ILE A 76 3.29 12.33 -6.15
C ILE A 76 3.72 11.66 -4.83
N ASP A 77 3.17 12.13 -3.71
CA ASP A 77 3.38 11.57 -2.37
C ASP A 77 2.22 10.66 -1.97
N CYS A 78 2.50 9.43 -1.54
CA CYS A 78 1.46 8.49 -1.09
C CYS A 78 0.73 8.89 0.21
N ARG A 79 1.15 9.95 0.92
CA ARG A 79 0.41 10.47 2.08
C ARG A 79 -0.90 11.12 1.65
N LEU A 80 -1.96 10.92 2.43
CA LEU A 80 -3.28 11.53 2.22
C LEU A 80 -3.36 12.86 2.99
N LEU A 81 -2.89 13.94 2.35
CA LEU A 81 -2.79 15.27 2.93
C LEU A 81 -3.53 16.26 2.03
N PRO A 82 -4.80 16.61 2.33
CA PRO A 82 -5.61 17.48 1.47
C PRO A 82 -4.94 18.82 1.11
N HIS A 83 -4.16 19.37 2.03
CA HIS A 83 -3.45 20.64 1.86
C HIS A 83 -2.15 20.55 1.05
N ASP A 84 -1.64 19.34 0.80
CA ASP A 84 -0.43 19.13 0.00
C ASP A 84 -0.85 18.88 -1.46
N PRO A 85 -0.50 19.76 -2.42
CA PRO A 85 -0.87 19.58 -3.82
C PRO A 85 -0.20 18.35 -4.45
N SER A 86 0.89 17.84 -3.87
CA SER A 86 1.55 16.61 -4.31
C SER A 86 0.97 15.34 -3.70
N SER A 87 -0.01 15.44 -2.81
CA SER A 87 -0.65 14.29 -2.19
C SER A 87 -1.39 13.43 -3.22
N ILE A 88 -1.27 12.12 -3.07
CA ILE A 88 -2.01 11.13 -3.88
C ILE A 88 -3.52 11.29 -3.73
N ILE A 89 -4.03 11.94 -2.68
CA ILE A 89 -5.48 12.11 -2.47
C ILE A 89 -6.17 12.73 -3.69
N HIS A 90 -5.50 13.65 -4.38
CA HIS A 90 -5.98 14.32 -5.60
C HIS A 90 -6.03 13.39 -6.83
N GLN A 91 -5.54 12.16 -6.68
CA GLN A 91 -5.57 11.11 -7.70
C GLN A 91 -6.63 10.05 -7.40
N LEU A 92 -7.33 10.13 -6.26
CA LEU A 92 -8.24 9.09 -5.78
C LEU A 92 -9.71 9.42 -6.07
N ASP A 93 -9.98 10.18 -7.12
CA ASP A 93 -11.34 10.38 -7.63
C ASP A 93 -11.84 9.08 -8.29
N LEU A 94 -12.27 8.14 -7.44
CA LEU A 94 -12.70 6.80 -7.78
C LEU A 94 -14.07 6.52 -7.13
N PRO A 95 -14.92 5.65 -7.71
CA PRO A 95 -16.28 5.42 -7.21
C PRO A 95 -16.35 4.99 -5.74
N THR A 96 -15.34 4.23 -5.30
CA THR A 96 -15.20 3.80 -3.91
C THR A 96 -13.97 4.45 -3.32
N ARG A 97 -14.09 4.98 -2.09
CA ARG A 97 -12.94 5.52 -1.36
C ARG A 97 -11.91 4.43 -1.11
N VAL A 98 -10.73 4.56 -1.71
CA VAL A 98 -9.57 3.68 -1.53
C VAL A 98 -8.40 4.42 -0.90
N TYR A 99 -7.37 3.69 -0.49
CA TYR A 99 -6.08 4.22 -0.04
C TYR A 99 -4.93 3.39 -0.62
N PRO A 100 -3.70 3.93 -0.66
CA PRO A 100 -2.56 3.17 -1.15
C PRO A 100 -2.19 2.02 -0.20
N ALA A 101 -2.17 0.79 -0.72
CA ALA A 101 -1.65 -0.38 -0.05
C ALA A 101 -0.11 -0.36 -0.11
N GLY A 102 0.47 0.35 0.84
CA GLY A 102 1.91 0.58 0.94
C GLY A 102 2.29 1.91 0.32
N ARG A 103 3.59 2.14 0.13
CA ARG A 103 4.10 3.43 -0.32
C ARG A 103 5.18 3.25 -1.38
N LEU A 104 5.27 4.23 -2.25
CA LEU A 104 6.44 4.54 -3.07
C LEU A 104 6.92 5.92 -2.64
N ASP A 105 8.23 6.15 -2.71
CA ASP A 105 8.77 7.48 -2.44
C ASP A 105 8.26 8.49 -3.49
N LYS A 106 8.28 9.78 -3.13
CA LYS A 106 7.88 10.86 -4.03
C LYS A 106 8.71 10.89 -5.32
N ASP A 107 9.99 10.56 -5.21
CA ASP A 107 10.95 10.47 -6.32
C ASP A 107 10.96 9.11 -7.03
N SER A 108 10.05 8.19 -6.67
CA SER A 108 9.92 6.86 -7.29
C SER A 108 8.57 6.73 -8.02
N ARG A 109 8.51 5.84 -9.01
CA ARG A 109 7.33 5.61 -9.84
C ARG A 109 6.96 4.13 -9.97
N GLY A 110 5.85 3.84 -10.63
CA GLY A 110 5.43 2.48 -10.97
C GLY A 110 4.21 1.99 -10.19
N LEU A 111 4.07 0.66 -10.12
CA LEU A 111 2.90 -0.04 -9.60
C LEU A 111 2.60 0.33 -8.15
N LEU A 112 1.42 0.89 -7.89
CA LEU A 112 0.86 1.09 -6.56
C LEU A 112 -0.55 0.51 -6.50
N LEU A 113 -0.77 -0.45 -5.61
CA LEU A 113 -2.10 -0.97 -5.33
C LEU A 113 -2.88 0.05 -4.52
N LEU A 114 -4.11 0.35 -4.94
CA LEU A 114 -5.07 1.14 -4.20
C LEU A 114 -6.25 0.23 -3.81
N THR A 115 -6.61 0.21 -2.53
CA THR A 115 -7.76 -0.57 -2.06
C THR A 115 -8.34 0.01 -0.76
N ASN A 116 -9.57 -0.36 -0.44
CA ASN A 116 -10.20 -0.18 0.87
C ASN A 116 -10.17 -1.47 1.72
N ASP A 117 -9.59 -2.56 1.20
CA ASP A 117 -9.42 -3.81 1.93
C ASP A 117 -8.22 -3.74 2.88
N GLY A 118 -8.51 -3.46 4.16
CA GLY A 118 -7.51 -3.40 5.21
C GLY A 118 -6.89 -4.74 5.56
N HIS A 119 -7.63 -5.83 5.37
CA HIS A 119 -7.19 -7.16 5.72
C HIS A 119 -6.15 -7.67 4.72
N LEU A 120 -6.43 -7.53 3.42
CA LEU A 120 -5.46 -7.79 2.36
C LEU A 120 -4.25 -6.87 2.50
N THR A 121 -4.46 -5.57 2.74
CA THR A 121 -3.35 -4.61 2.89
C THR A 121 -2.40 -5.01 4.02
N GLN A 122 -2.93 -5.43 5.16
CA GLN A 122 -2.11 -5.87 6.29
C GLN A 122 -1.28 -7.10 5.93
N HIS A 123 -1.89 -8.12 5.32
CA HIS A 123 -1.19 -9.33 4.89
C HIS A 123 -0.14 -9.03 3.82
N LEU A 124 -0.48 -8.21 2.83
CA LEU A 124 0.41 -7.90 1.71
C LEU A 124 1.67 -7.14 2.13
N LEU A 125 1.62 -6.37 3.22
CA LEU A 125 2.68 -5.44 3.62
C LEU A 125 3.43 -5.85 4.88
N HIS A 126 2.89 -6.76 5.69
CA HIS A 126 3.57 -7.16 6.92
C HIS A 126 4.89 -7.86 6.58
N PRO A 127 6.03 -7.44 7.16
CA PRO A 127 7.34 -8.02 6.86
C PRO A 127 7.40 -9.54 7.04
N ASP A 128 6.69 -10.07 8.04
CA ASP A 128 6.68 -11.51 8.36
C ASP A 128 6.18 -12.40 7.23
N PHE A 129 5.38 -11.88 6.29
CA PHE A 129 4.92 -12.66 5.13
C PHE A 129 5.93 -12.66 3.98
N GLY A 130 6.95 -11.79 4.00
CA GLY A 130 8.03 -11.81 3.02
C GLY A 130 7.59 -11.59 1.56
N HIS A 131 6.45 -10.92 1.34
CA HIS A 131 5.90 -10.72 0.01
C HIS A 131 6.79 -9.82 -0.87
N TYR A 132 7.14 -10.33 -2.05
CA TYR A 132 8.14 -9.71 -2.90
C TYR A 132 7.59 -8.54 -3.74
N LYS A 133 8.49 -7.63 -4.06
CA LYS A 133 8.28 -6.47 -4.92
C LYS A 133 9.43 -6.37 -5.90
N ASP A 134 9.10 -6.16 -7.16
CA ASP A 134 10.05 -6.14 -8.27
C ASP A 134 10.28 -4.72 -8.77
N TYR A 135 11.54 -4.36 -8.97
CA TYR A 135 11.95 -3.02 -9.35
C TYR A 135 12.92 -3.03 -10.54
N LEU A 136 12.81 -2.01 -11.37
CA LEU A 136 13.83 -1.59 -12.32
C LEU A 136 14.50 -0.34 -11.79
N VAL A 137 15.83 -0.33 -11.80
CA VAL A 137 16.63 0.72 -11.20
C VAL A 137 17.68 1.20 -12.19
N THR A 138 17.74 2.52 -12.40
CA THR A 138 18.78 3.17 -13.19
C THR A 138 19.70 3.94 -12.26
N VAL A 139 21.02 3.79 -12.41
CA VAL A 139 22.03 4.42 -11.54
C VAL A 139 23.16 5.08 -12.32
N THR A 140 23.91 5.94 -11.63
CA THR A 140 25.20 6.48 -12.07
C THR A 140 26.23 6.34 -10.94
N PRO A 141 27.51 5.99 -11.22
CA PRO A 141 28.09 5.63 -12.53
C PRO A 141 27.64 4.25 -13.04
N ALA A 142 28.24 3.76 -14.13
CA ALA A 142 27.96 2.44 -14.69
C ALA A 142 28.33 1.30 -13.72
N ILE A 143 27.50 0.25 -13.68
CA ILE A 143 27.62 -0.89 -12.77
C ILE A 143 28.44 -2.03 -13.37
N ASN A 144 29.11 -2.77 -12.50
CA ASN A 144 29.85 -3.99 -12.82
C ASN A 144 29.27 -5.20 -12.05
N GLN A 145 29.84 -6.38 -12.24
CA GLN A 145 29.38 -7.58 -11.55
C GLN A 145 29.56 -7.50 -10.03
N ALA A 146 30.64 -6.87 -9.55
CA ALA A 146 30.89 -6.70 -8.12
C ALA A 146 29.78 -5.90 -7.43
N PHE A 147 29.23 -4.88 -8.09
CA PHE A 147 28.05 -4.15 -7.60
C PHE A 147 26.83 -5.08 -7.45
N ILE A 148 26.54 -5.90 -8.46
CA ILE A 148 25.39 -6.84 -8.43
C ILE A 148 25.57 -7.85 -7.30
N ASP A 149 26.76 -8.43 -7.17
CA ASP A 149 27.02 -9.42 -6.13
C ASP A 149 26.93 -8.80 -4.72
N ALA A 150 27.37 -7.55 -4.54
CA ALA A 150 27.23 -6.82 -3.29
C ALA A 150 25.76 -6.51 -2.96
N MET A 151 24.98 -6.06 -3.95
CA MET A 151 23.53 -5.85 -3.78
C MET A 151 22.81 -7.15 -3.40
N ALA A 152 23.10 -8.25 -4.10
CA ALA A 152 22.45 -9.54 -3.90
C ALA A 152 22.74 -10.17 -2.53
N ARG A 153 23.96 -10.01 -2.00
CA ARG A 153 24.32 -10.48 -0.65
C ARG A 153 23.65 -9.69 0.48
N GLY A 154 23.10 -8.52 0.18
CA GLY A 154 22.65 -7.56 1.17
C GLY A 154 23.74 -6.53 1.50
N VAL A 155 23.30 -5.31 1.79
CA VAL A 155 24.16 -4.15 2.01
C VAL A 155 23.91 -3.60 3.42
N SER A 156 24.99 -3.40 4.16
CA SER A 156 24.95 -2.70 5.44
C SER A 156 25.07 -1.19 5.21
N TYR A 157 24.17 -0.42 5.82
CA TYR A 157 24.24 1.03 5.88
C TYR A 157 23.70 1.52 7.23
N GLN A 158 24.39 2.48 7.85
CA GLN A 158 24.07 2.93 9.21
C GLN A 158 24.02 1.73 10.17
N GLU A 159 22.92 1.54 10.90
CA GLU A 159 22.71 0.44 11.85
C GLU A 159 21.85 -0.70 11.25
N VAL A 160 21.67 -0.73 9.93
CA VAL A 160 20.80 -1.69 9.24
C VAL A 160 21.60 -2.51 8.24
N THR A 161 21.39 -3.83 8.26
CA THR A 161 21.84 -4.74 7.21
C THR A 161 20.63 -5.28 6.48
N THR A 162 20.56 -5.09 5.17
CA THR A 162 19.45 -5.60 4.37
C THR A 162 19.59 -7.11 4.17
N LEU A 163 18.47 -7.83 4.16
CA LEU A 163 18.43 -9.24 3.71
C LEU A 163 19.00 -9.42 2.30
N PRO A 164 19.56 -10.61 1.99
CA PRO A 164 19.88 -11.02 0.63
C PRO A 164 18.68 -10.92 -0.32
N CYS A 165 18.94 -10.69 -1.60
CA CYS A 165 17.91 -10.46 -2.60
C CYS A 165 18.32 -10.94 -3.99
N GLU A 166 17.34 -11.10 -4.89
CA GLU A 166 17.62 -11.34 -6.31
C GLU A 166 17.95 -10.00 -6.97
N CYS A 167 19.07 -9.94 -7.69
CA CYS A 167 19.55 -8.76 -8.38
C CYS A 167 20.23 -9.17 -9.68
N ALA A 168 19.92 -8.50 -10.80
CA ALA A 168 20.52 -8.81 -12.10
C ALA A 168 20.84 -7.56 -12.90
N LYS A 169 22.02 -7.52 -13.53
CA LYS A 169 22.41 -6.44 -14.45
C LYS A 169 21.60 -6.56 -15.73
N LEU A 170 21.02 -5.44 -16.17
CA LEU A 170 20.27 -5.34 -17.43
C LEU A 170 21.04 -4.56 -18.50
N SER A 171 21.77 -3.52 -18.09
CA SER A 171 22.61 -2.71 -18.97
C SER A 171 23.77 -2.07 -18.21
N ALA A 172 24.55 -1.19 -18.85
CA ALA A 172 25.65 -0.48 -18.20
C ALA A 172 25.22 0.30 -16.96
N ASN A 173 23.98 0.82 -16.92
CA ASN A 173 23.48 1.69 -15.85
C ASN A 173 22.17 1.19 -15.23
N GLN A 174 21.70 0.01 -15.61
CA GLN A 174 20.40 -0.50 -15.18
C GLN A 174 20.50 -1.92 -14.61
N PHE A 175 19.74 -2.16 -13.55
CA PHE A 175 19.59 -3.49 -12.94
C PHE A 175 18.14 -3.72 -12.49
N SER A 176 17.76 -4.99 -12.36
CA SER A 176 16.54 -5.40 -11.67
C SER A 176 16.85 -5.84 -10.25
N ILE A 177 15.91 -5.62 -9.33
CA ILE A 177 16.02 -6.08 -7.95
C ILE A 177 14.65 -6.51 -7.42
N ARG A 178 14.61 -7.67 -6.76
CA ARG A 178 13.42 -8.20 -6.06
C ARG A 178 13.64 -8.16 -4.56
N LEU A 179 12.76 -7.47 -3.84
CA LEU A 179 12.85 -7.33 -2.38
C LEU A 179 11.62 -7.91 -1.69
N THR A 180 11.85 -8.67 -0.62
CA THR A 180 10.82 -9.17 0.31
C THR A 180 10.64 -8.28 1.55
N GLN A 181 11.48 -7.24 1.67
CA GLN A 181 11.48 -6.24 2.73
C GLN A 181 11.19 -4.85 2.15
N GLY A 182 10.66 -3.96 2.98
CA GLY A 182 10.22 -2.62 2.57
C GLY A 182 10.79 -1.51 3.46
N LEU A 183 12.11 -1.47 3.67
CA LEU A 183 12.74 -0.44 4.50
C LEU A 183 12.65 0.95 3.83
N ASN A 184 12.69 2.01 4.64
CA ASN A 184 12.61 3.38 4.13
C ASN A 184 13.73 3.67 3.11
N ARG A 185 13.34 4.02 1.87
CA ARG A 185 14.25 4.35 0.76
C ARG A 185 15.31 3.27 0.51
N GLN A 186 14.99 1.99 0.79
CA GLN A 186 15.96 0.91 0.88
C GLN A 186 16.92 0.83 -0.31
N ILE A 187 16.39 0.70 -1.54
CA ILE A 187 17.20 0.56 -2.77
C ILE A 187 18.14 1.75 -2.95
N ARG A 188 17.66 2.97 -2.67
CA ARG A 188 18.48 4.18 -2.78
C ARG A 188 19.61 4.21 -1.76
N ARG A 189 19.33 3.78 -0.52
CA ARG A 189 20.35 3.68 0.54
C ARG A 189 21.38 2.59 0.26
N MET A 190 20.95 1.43 -0.24
CA MET A 190 21.84 0.36 -0.69
C MET A 190 22.77 0.85 -1.80
N CYS A 191 22.22 1.49 -2.84
CA CYS A 191 23.04 2.06 -3.92
C CYS A 191 24.03 3.10 -3.39
N GLN A 192 23.57 4.02 -2.53
CA GLN A 192 24.40 5.08 -1.96
C GLN A 192 25.57 4.51 -1.14
N ALA A 193 25.32 3.47 -0.33
CA ALA A 193 26.36 2.81 0.47
C ALA A 193 27.44 2.15 -0.40
N LEU A 194 27.08 1.73 -1.62
CA LEU A 194 28.03 1.21 -2.62
C LEU A 194 28.65 2.29 -3.51
N GLY A 195 28.35 3.57 -3.28
CA GLY A 195 28.88 4.70 -4.07
C GLY A 195 28.10 5.02 -5.35
N PHE A 196 26.87 4.53 -5.49
CA PHE A 196 26.01 4.76 -6.66
C PHE A 196 24.83 5.67 -6.33
N LYS A 197 24.47 6.53 -7.28
CA LYS A 197 23.29 7.38 -7.21
C LYS A 197 22.17 6.83 -8.08
N VAL A 198 20.99 6.61 -7.49
CA VAL A 198 19.78 6.23 -8.23
C VAL A 198 19.23 7.43 -9.00
N ILE A 199 19.03 7.24 -10.30
CA ILE A 199 18.47 8.21 -11.25
C ILE A 199 16.99 7.94 -11.49
N ASP A 200 16.61 6.68 -11.73
CA ASP A 200 15.21 6.25 -11.86
C ASP A 200 14.98 5.00 -11.01
N LEU A 201 13.79 4.92 -10.40
CA LEU A 201 13.37 3.78 -9.59
C LEU A 201 11.89 3.52 -9.87
N GLN A 202 11.64 2.44 -10.59
CA GLN A 202 10.31 2.02 -11.00
C GLN A 202 9.95 0.68 -10.36
N ARG A 203 8.88 0.62 -9.57
CA ARG A 203 8.31 -0.67 -9.16
C ARG A 203 7.48 -1.23 -10.31
N ILE A 204 7.87 -2.38 -10.83
CA ILE A 204 7.20 -3.02 -11.98
C ILE A 204 6.27 -4.16 -11.56
N GLY A 205 6.42 -4.67 -10.34
CA GLY A 205 5.62 -5.79 -9.86
C GLY A 205 5.51 -5.84 -8.34
N MET A 206 4.46 -6.50 -7.88
CA MET A 206 4.24 -6.82 -6.48
C MET A 206 3.43 -8.12 -6.40
N MET A 207 4.04 -9.18 -5.86
CA MET A 207 3.44 -10.51 -5.85
C MET A 207 2.98 -10.91 -7.27
N THR A 208 1.71 -11.29 -7.42
CA THR A 208 1.10 -11.68 -8.70
C THR A 208 0.73 -10.50 -9.59
N LEU A 209 0.87 -9.26 -9.11
CA LEU A 209 0.52 -8.07 -9.88
C LEU A 209 1.73 -7.55 -10.65
N SER A 210 1.51 -7.21 -11.91
CA SER A 210 2.46 -6.55 -12.80
C SER A 210 1.91 -5.21 -13.30
N LEU A 211 2.82 -4.28 -13.59
CA LEU A 211 2.46 -2.95 -14.10
C LEU A 211 1.99 -3.01 -15.56
N ASP A 212 2.45 -4.03 -16.29
CA ASP A 212 2.16 -4.30 -17.70
C ASP A 212 2.24 -3.05 -18.58
N ARG A 213 1.21 -2.82 -19.40
CA ARG A 213 1.11 -1.73 -20.38
C ARG A 213 0.32 -0.53 -19.84
N LEU A 214 0.18 -0.39 -18.53
CA LEU A 214 -0.49 0.76 -17.95
C LEU A 214 0.41 1.99 -18.07
N ASP A 215 -0.04 3.00 -18.81
CA ASP A 215 0.70 4.25 -18.95
C ASP A 215 0.86 4.97 -17.61
N GLU A 216 1.92 5.77 -17.52
CA GLU A 216 2.20 6.54 -16.31
C GLU A 216 1.07 7.52 -16.00
N ASN A 217 0.76 7.67 -14.71
CA ASN A 217 -0.36 8.43 -14.18
C ASN A 217 -1.77 7.88 -14.48
N ASN A 218 -1.89 6.72 -15.13
CA ASN A 218 -3.16 6.04 -15.33
C ASN A 218 -3.44 4.97 -14.26
N LYS A 219 -4.73 4.63 -14.15
CA LYS A 219 -5.28 3.68 -13.18
C LYS A 219 -6.16 2.69 -13.93
N ARG A 220 -6.16 1.43 -13.48
CA ARG A 220 -7.14 0.43 -13.93
C ARG A 220 -7.65 -0.39 -12.74
N PRO A 221 -8.91 -0.87 -12.78
CA PRO A 221 -9.36 -1.84 -11.81
C PRO A 221 -8.58 -3.15 -11.99
N LEU A 222 -8.44 -3.92 -10.92
CA LEU A 222 -7.97 -5.30 -11.05
C LEU A 222 -9.09 -6.17 -11.62
N GLU A 223 -8.70 -7.13 -12.46
CA GLU A 223 -9.60 -8.18 -12.90
C GLU A 223 -9.87 -9.19 -11.78
N ALA A 224 -11.01 -9.88 -11.84
CA ALA A 224 -11.37 -10.89 -10.84
C ALA A 224 -10.31 -11.99 -10.69
N ALA A 225 -9.64 -12.37 -11.78
CA ALA A 225 -8.54 -13.33 -11.76
C ALA A 225 -7.31 -12.81 -11.02
N GLU A 226 -6.96 -11.53 -11.20
CA GLU A 226 -5.85 -10.88 -10.49
C GLU A 226 -6.12 -10.79 -8.99
N ILE A 227 -7.34 -10.41 -8.60
CA ILE A 227 -7.76 -10.36 -7.19
C ILE A 227 -7.66 -11.76 -6.57
N LYS A 228 -8.21 -12.78 -7.23
CA LYS A 228 -8.16 -14.17 -6.75
C LYS A 228 -6.72 -14.67 -6.62
N ALA A 229 -5.87 -14.40 -7.61
CA ALA A 229 -4.47 -14.78 -7.58
C ALA A 229 -3.72 -14.09 -6.44
N LEU A 230 -3.97 -12.79 -6.22
CA LEU A 230 -3.36 -12.02 -5.14
C LEU A 230 -3.77 -12.55 -3.76
N TYR A 231 -5.05 -12.84 -3.56
CA TYR A 231 -5.56 -13.45 -2.32
C TYR A 231 -4.90 -14.80 -2.06
N HIS A 232 -4.88 -15.69 -3.07
CA HIS A 232 -4.23 -16.99 -2.95
C HIS A 232 -2.74 -16.87 -2.63
N ALA A 233 -2.04 -15.93 -3.27
CA ALA A 233 -0.62 -15.67 -3.01
C ALA A 233 -0.35 -15.10 -1.60
N CYS A 234 -1.34 -14.47 -0.98
CA CYS A 234 -1.30 -14.01 0.41
C CYS A 234 -1.80 -15.06 1.42
N GLY A 235 -2.15 -16.28 0.98
CA GLY A 235 -2.73 -17.31 1.84
C GLY A 235 -4.14 -17.00 2.34
N LEU A 236 -4.86 -16.09 1.65
CA LEU A 236 -6.19 -15.64 2.01
C LEU A 236 -7.26 -16.34 1.19
N LYS A 237 -8.47 -16.47 1.76
CA LYS A 237 -9.67 -16.88 1.03
C LYS A 237 -10.44 -15.64 0.61
N LEU A 238 -10.88 -15.61 -0.66
CA LEU A 238 -11.83 -14.61 -1.13
C LEU A 238 -13.17 -14.94 -0.48
N THR A 239 -13.63 -14.10 0.45
CA THR A 239 -14.93 -14.23 1.13
C THR A 239 -16.00 -13.47 0.38
#